data_AF-A0ABD5W151-F1
#
_entry.id   AF-A0ABD5W151-F1
#
_cell.length_a   1.000
_cell.length_b   1.000
_cell.length_c   1.000
_cell.angle_alpha   90.00
_cell.angle_beta   90.00
_cell.angle_gamma   90.00
#
_symmetry.space_group_name_H-M   'P 1'
#
loop_
_entity.id
_entity.type
_entity.pdbx_description
1 polymer ?
#
loop_
_entity_poly.entity_id
_entity_poly.type
_entity_poly.pdbx_seq_one_letter_code
_entity_poly.pdbx_strand_id
1 'polypeptide(L)'
;MADPSENSVPLALLVGFVAFSYWLYNSRERQYLALVLRWAVIGLIGIMFILLWAIGSQSYQETFKPVIMGVHTAIGGTVAGAGIGYVSARLHESRDEMATEKDRWESLFENDPAGVADLRYDDSELTIERANEEFCGLFVDGDESAEGQSLMAVVDHDDEAVEDAVSQAIGDRELYSTEVVSTVGESRLFFKLRVVPYGIGTNDRRAFAIYTDITELRQTQEQLEAQMEQLAESNDRLQQFAYIASHDLQEPLRMVSSYMSLLEDEYRDDLDDEAQEYIDFAANGAERMQDMVDELLAYSRVETEERVHRDRRDSGARRDAPESRTPHRGGRRHRNRRGAADRRGRPESARPGVPEPRRERN
;
A
#
# COMPACT_ATOMS: atom_id res chain seq x y z
N MET A 1 51.10 -29.74 -57.13
CA MET A 1 49.95 -28.90 -57.52
C MET A 1 48.91 -29.06 -56.44
N ALA A 2 48.65 -28.02 -55.64
CA ALA A 2 47.63 -28.06 -54.60
C ALA A 2 46.24 -27.99 -55.23
N ASP A 3 45.29 -28.74 -54.70
CA ASP A 3 43.94 -28.91 -55.25
C ASP A 3 43.12 -27.62 -55.04
N PRO A 4 42.55 -27.00 -56.09
CA PRO A 4 41.76 -25.76 -55.97
C PRO A 4 40.53 -25.90 -55.08
N SER A 5 40.11 -27.12 -54.72
CA SER A 5 39.04 -27.37 -53.76
C SER A 5 39.43 -27.09 -52.31
N GLU A 6 40.72 -27.11 -51.95
CA GLU A 6 41.18 -26.93 -50.55
C GLU A 6 41.02 -25.48 -50.04
N ASN A 7 40.98 -24.50 -50.95
CA ASN A 7 40.80 -23.07 -50.61
C ASN A 7 39.36 -22.56 -50.74
N SER A 8 38.42 -23.40 -51.17
CA SER A 8 37.03 -22.98 -51.44
C SER A 8 36.24 -22.70 -50.15
N VAL A 9 36.44 -23.52 -49.12
CA VAL A 9 35.73 -23.41 -47.83
C VAL A 9 36.16 -22.17 -47.03
N PRO A 10 37.46 -21.85 -46.88
CA PRO A 10 37.89 -20.62 -46.21
C PRO A 10 37.40 -19.33 -46.92
N LEU A 11 37.40 -19.31 -48.25
CA LEU A 11 36.90 -18.17 -49.03
C LEU A 11 35.39 -17.98 -48.87
N ALA A 12 34.61 -19.07 -48.86
CA ALA A 12 33.17 -19.01 -48.64
C ALA A 12 32.82 -18.46 -47.24
N LEU A 13 33.58 -18.86 -46.21
CA LEU A 13 33.40 -18.33 -44.85
C LEU A 13 33.73 -16.84 -44.75
N LEU A 14 34.75 -16.37 -45.47
CA LEU A 14 35.13 -14.96 -45.49
C LEU A 14 34.06 -14.10 -46.18
N VAL A 15 33.50 -14.58 -47.30
CA VAL A 15 32.36 -13.93 -47.97
C VAL A 15 31.13 -13.91 -47.08
N GLY A 16 30.83 -15.01 -46.38
CA GLY A 16 29.72 -15.09 -45.43
C GLY A 16 29.87 -14.11 -44.27
N PHE A 17 31.08 -13.95 -43.74
CA PHE A 17 31.38 -12.99 -42.67
C PHE A 17 31.17 -11.54 -43.12
N VAL A 18 31.65 -11.19 -44.32
CA VAL A 18 31.46 -9.84 -44.88
C VAL A 18 29.97 -9.55 -45.12
N ALA A 19 29.22 -10.51 -45.63
CA ALA A 19 27.77 -10.37 -45.84
C ALA A 19 27.01 -10.22 -44.50
N PHE A 20 27.38 -10.98 -43.48
CA PHE A 20 26.79 -10.89 -42.14
C PHE A 20 27.11 -9.57 -41.45
N SER A 21 28.35 -9.08 -41.55
CA SER A 21 28.74 -7.74 -41.06
C SER A 21 27.99 -6.62 -41.77
N TYR A 22 27.76 -6.74 -43.08
CA TYR A 22 26.97 -5.77 -43.85
C TYR A 22 25.50 -5.77 -43.45
N TRP A 23 24.90 -6.96 -43.25
CA TRP A 23 23.53 -7.09 -42.77
C TRP A 23 23.35 -6.49 -41.37
N LEU A 24 24.28 -6.75 -40.46
CA LEU A 24 24.26 -6.22 -39.10
C LEU A 24 24.44 -4.69 -39.08
N TYR A 25 25.33 -4.15 -39.92
CA TYR A 25 25.53 -2.69 -40.07
C TYR A 25 24.26 -1.97 -40.54
N ASN A 26 23.40 -2.64 -41.32
CA ASN A 26 22.17 -2.06 -41.84
C ASN A 26 20.96 -2.22 -40.89
N SER A 27 21.13 -2.88 -39.73
CA SER A 27 20.13 -2.95 -38.66
C SER A 27 20.18 -1.68 -37.79
N ARG A 28 19.02 -1.13 -37.41
CA ARG A 28 18.79 0.31 -37.28
C ARG A 28 18.98 0.89 -35.86
N GLU A 29 20.03 0.51 -35.13
CA GLU A 29 20.32 1.08 -33.80
C GLU A 29 21.74 1.68 -33.72
N ARG A 30 21.81 3.02 -33.64
CA ARG A 30 23.08 3.77 -33.73
C ARG A 30 24.05 3.55 -32.56
N GLN A 31 23.56 3.12 -31.40
CA GLN A 31 24.41 2.80 -30.25
C GLN A 31 25.17 1.47 -30.44
N TYR A 32 24.59 0.53 -31.19
CA TYR A 32 25.23 -0.75 -31.50
C TYR A 32 26.38 -0.61 -32.49
N LEU A 33 26.31 0.36 -33.41
CA LEU A 33 27.36 0.58 -34.41
C LEU A 33 28.73 0.91 -33.79
N ALA A 34 28.78 1.70 -32.71
CA ALA A 34 30.04 2.05 -32.05
C ALA A 34 30.64 0.86 -31.28
N LEU A 35 29.78 0.05 -30.66
CA LEU A 35 30.18 -1.17 -29.96
C LEU A 35 30.70 -2.20 -30.96
N VAL A 36 29.96 -2.46 -32.03
CA VAL A 36 30.33 -3.40 -33.11
C VAL A 36 31.61 -2.96 -33.81
N LEU A 37 31.81 -1.67 -34.08
CA LEU A 37 33.03 -1.17 -34.72
C LEU A 37 34.27 -1.37 -33.82
N ARG A 38 34.16 -1.12 -32.51
CA ARG A 38 35.26 -1.36 -31.57
C ARG A 38 35.63 -2.84 -31.50
N TRP A 39 34.64 -3.73 -31.44
CA TRP A 39 34.88 -5.17 -31.41
C TRP A 39 35.39 -5.72 -32.74
N ALA A 40 34.97 -5.16 -33.87
CA ALA A 40 35.50 -5.50 -35.19
C ALA A 40 36.99 -5.15 -35.30
N VAL A 41 37.40 -3.98 -34.76
CA VAL A 41 38.81 -3.57 -34.73
C VAL A 41 39.65 -4.48 -33.82
N ILE A 42 39.14 -4.83 -32.63
CA ILE A 42 39.82 -5.75 -31.71
C ILE A 42 39.95 -7.15 -32.34
N GLY A 43 38.91 -7.64 -33.02
CA GLY A 43 38.94 -8.88 -33.76
C GLY A 43 39.97 -8.87 -34.90
N LEU A 44 40.05 -7.76 -35.65
CA LEU A 44 41.04 -7.59 -36.72
C LEU A 44 42.48 -7.63 -36.18
N ILE A 45 42.75 -6.95 -35.07
CA ILE A 45 44.08 -6.95 -34.41
C ILE A 45 44.43 -8.36 -33.93
N GLY A 46 43.48 -9.09 -33.36
CA GLY A 46 43.67 -10.48 -32.95
C GLY A 46 44.03 -11.39 -34.13
N ILE A 47 43.27 -11.32 -35.22
CA ILE A 47 43.52 -12.09 -36.44
C ILE A 47 44.91 -11.76 -37.01
N MET A 48 45.28 -10.47 -37.04
CA MET A 48 46.59 -10.03 -37.53
C MET A 48 47.74 -10.58 -36.67
N PHE A 49 47.59 -10.57 -35.34
CA PHE A 49 48.58 -11.14 -34.42
C PHE A 49 48.72 -12.66 -34.62
N ILE A 50 47.60 -13.35 -34.85
CA ILE A 50 47.58 -14.80 -35.08
C ILE A 50 48.22 -15.16 -36.43
N LEU A 51 47.96 -14.39 -37.49
CA LEU A 51 48.63 -14.57 -38.79
C LEU A 51 50.14 -14.37 -38.65
N LEU A 52 50.56 -13.34 -37.93
CA LEU A 52 51.97 -13.07 -37.67
C LEU A 52 52.63 -14.23 -36.88
N TRP A 53 51.93 -14.75 -35.86
CA TRP A 53 52.41 -15.89 -35.07
C TRP A 53 52.44 -17.19 -35.87
N ALA A 54 51.44 -17.45 -36.72
CA ALA A 54 51.39 -18.63 -37.58
C ALA A 54 52.51 -18.62 -38.63
N ILE A 55 52.78 -17.47 -39.25
CA ILE A 55 53.91 -17.27 -40.16
C ILE A 55 55.24 -17.49 -39.42
N GLY A 56 55.37 -16.93 -38.21
CA GLY A 56 56.52 -17.16 -37.33
C GLY A 56 56.73 -18.62 -36.96
N SER A 57 55.66 -19.32 -36.57
CA SER A 57 55.68 -20.74 -36.21
C SER A 57 56.00 -21.64 -37.40
N GLN A 58 55.49 -21.32 -38.60
CA GLN A 58 55.80 -22.05 -39.83
C GLN A 58 57.30 -21.97 -40.18
N SER A 59 57.96 -20.86 -39.85
CA SER A 59 59.40 -20.74 -40.05
C SER A 59 60.23 -21.66 -39.13
N TYR A 60 59.61 -22.28 -38.11
CA TYR A 60 60.33 -23.01 -37.06
C TYR A 60 60.04 -24.53 -37.01
N GLN A 61 58.93 -25.03 -37.57
CA GLN A 61 58.57 -26.46 -37.51
C GLN A 61 57.88 -26.97 -38.80
N GLU A 62 58.44 -27.98 -39.46
CA GLU A 62 57.97 -28.51 -40.77
C GLU A 62 56.73 -29.44 -40.73
N THR A 63 56.08 -29.72 -39.58
CA THR A 63 55.08 -30.80 -39.51
C THR A 63 53.85 -30.55 -38.62
N PHE A 64 53.22 -29.37 -38.72
CA PHE A 64 51.83 -29.20 -38.23
C PHE A 64 50.91 -28.67 -39.33
N LYS A 65 49.76 -29.36 -39.55
CA LYS A 65 48.79 -29.05 -40.61
C LYS A 65 48.16 -27.66 -40.38
N PRO A 66 48.42 -26.65 -41.24
CA PRO A 66 47.98 -25.26 -41.03
C PRO A 66 46.45 -25.11 -40.87
N VAL A 67 45.68 -25.99 -41.52
CA VAL A 67 44.21 -25.97 -41.51
C VAL A 67 43.64 -26.22 -40.11
N ILE A 68 44.24 -27.12 -39.32
CA ILE A 68 43.72 -27.47 -37.98
C ILE A 68 43.89 -26.30 -37.00
N MET A 69 44.99 -25.55 -37.11
CA MET A 69 45.24 -24.36 -36.29
C MET A 69 44.28 -23.21 -36.65
N GLY A 70 44.01 -23.01 -37.95
CA GLY A 70 43.01 -22.06 -38.43
C GLY A 70 41.60 -22.37 -37.91
N VAL A 71 41.21 -23.65 -37.90
CA VAL A 71 39.91 -24.10 -37.38
C VAL A 71 39.78 -23.87 -35.87
N HIS A 72 40.77 -24.28 -35.05
CA HIS A 72 40.71 -24.05 -33.59
C HIS A 72 40.66 -22.57 -33.22
N THR A 73 41.35 -21.71 -33.99
CA THR A 73 41.36 -20.27 -33.79
C THR A 73 40.01 -19.64 -34.14
N ALA A 74 39.42 -20.04 -35.27
CA ALA A 74 38.11 -19.57 -35.68
C ALA A 74 37.05 -19.94 -34.62
N ILE A 75 37.10 -21.17 -34.11
CA ILE A 75 36.23 -21.64 -33.02
C ILE A 75 36.45 -20.79 -31.75
N GLY A 76 37.71 -20.55 -31.36
CA GLY A 76 38.04 -19.73 -30.19
C GLY A 76 37.51 -18.29 -30.30
N GLY A 77 37.65 -17.66 -31.47
CA GLY A 77 37.12 -16.33 -31.75
C GLY A 77 35.59 -16.27 -31.69
N THR A 78 34.90 -17.28 -32.24
CA THR A 78 33.44 -17.37 -32.18
C THR A 78 32.94 -17.57 -30.75
N VAL A 79 33.56 -18.45 -29.97
CA VAL A 79 33.19 -18.68 -28.56
C VAL A 79 33.44 -17.44 -27.71
N ALA A 80 34.58 -16.76 -27.90
CA ALA A 80 34.86 -15.51 -27.20
C ALA A 80 33.86 -14.40 -27.58
N GLY A 81 33.55 -14.24 -28.87
CA GLY A 81 32.57 -13.27 -29.34
C GLY A 81 31.17 -13.56 -28.80
N ALA A 82 30.73 -14.82 -28.79
CA ALA A 82 29.45 -15.23 -28.23
C ALA A 82 29.39 -15.03 -26.70
N GLY A 83 30.48 -15.35 -25.98
CA GLY A 83 30.57 -15.13 -24.53
C GLY A 83 30.52 -13.65 -24.16
N ILE A 84 31.25 -12.80 -24.88
CA ILE A 84 31.24 -11.35 -24.68
C ILE A 84 29.87 -10.77 -25.06
N GLY A 85 29.28 -11.20 -26.17
CA GLY A 85 27.93 -10.80 -26.56
C GLY A 85 26.88 -11.16 -25.51
N TYR A 86 26.96 -12.36 -24.94
CA TYR A 86 26.06 -12.81 -23.87
C TYR A 86 26.22 -11.97 -22.59
N VAL A 87 27.45 -11.74 -22.12
CA VAL A 87 27.70 -10.90 -20.93
C VAL A 87 27.26 -9.46 -21.17
N SER A 88 27.54 -8.90 -22.35
CA SER A 88 27.15 -7.54 -22.71
C SER A 88 25.63 -7.40 -22.80
N ALA A 89 24.93 -8.35 -23.43
CA ALA A 89 23.47 -8.33 -23.51
C ALA A 89 22.84 -8.38 -22.11
N ARG A 90 23.35 -9.25 -21.25
CA ARG A 90 22.88 -9.39 -19.86
C ARG A 90 23.10 -8.13 -19.01
N LEU A 91 24.18 -7.39 -19.27
CA LEU A 91 24.45 -6.12 -18.59
C LEU A 91 23.52 -5.00 -19.07
N HIS A 92 23.14 -4.97 -20.35
CA HIS A 92 22.18 -3.99 -20.86
C HIS A 92 20.78 -4.28 -20.33
N GLU A 93 20.35 -5.54 -20.38
CA GLU A 93 19.05 -5.97 -19.84
C GLU A 93 18.91 -5.59 -18.36
N SER A 94 19.93 -5.91 -17.53
CA SER A 94 19.91 -5.52 -16.11
C SER A 94 19.94 -4.00 -15.90
N ARG A 95 20.57 -3.21 -16.79
CA ARG A 95 20.57 -1.75 -16.69
C ARG A 95 19.22 -1.16 -17.07
N ASP A 96 18.60 -1.67 -18.14
CA ASP A 96 17.32 -1.19 -18.63
C ASP A 96 16.21 -1.54 -17.64
N GLU A 97 16.28 -2.73 -17.01
CA GLU A 97 15.40 -3.11 -15.89
C GLU A 97 15.56 -2.15 -14.70
N MET A 98 16.80 -1.89 -14.27
CA MET A 98 17.08 -0.98 -13.16
C MET A 98 16.65 0.46 -13.47
N ALA A 99 16.84 0.92 -14.71
CA ALA A 99 16.39 2.24 -15.15
C ALA A 99 14.86 2.33 -15.12
N THR A 100 14.17 1.30 -15.61
CA THR A 100 12.70 1.26 -15.59
C THR A 100 12.15 1.21 -14.17
N GLU A 101 12.78 0.43 -13.29
CA GLU A 101 12.40 0.36 -11.87
C GLU A 101 12.65 1.69 -11.15
N LYS A 102 13.80 2.33 -11.42
CA LYS A 102 14.13 3.65 -10.89
C LYS A 102 13.12 4.71 -11.36
N ASP A 103 12.86 4.80 -12.66
CA ASP A 103 11.90 5.75 -13.22
C ASP A 103 10.50 5.54 -12.63
N ARG A 104 10.08 4.28 -12.43
CA ARG A 104 8.81 3.95 -11.77
C ARG A 104 8.79 4.45 -10.33
N TRP A 105 9.86 4.23 -9.57
CA TRP A 105 9.95 4.67 -8.18
C TRP A 105 9.95 6.20 -8.09
N GLU A 106 10.77 6.89 -8.90
CA GLU A 106 10.81 8.36 -8.95
C GLU A 106 9.43 8.91 -9.31
N SER A 107 8.74 8.31 -10.29
CA SER A 107 7.38 8.73 -10.63
C SER A 107 6.39 8.60 -9.46
N LEU A 108 6.44 7.51 -8.71
CA LEU A 108 5.56 7.32 -7.54
C LEU A 108 5.90 8.29 -6.41
N PHE A 109 7.19 8.50 -6.15
CA PHE A 109 7.67 9.40 -5.12
C PHE A 109 7.30 10.86 -5.41
N GLU A 110 7.55 11.34 -6.63
CA GLU A 110 7.28 12.73 -7.02
C GLU A 110 5.79 13.05 -7.17
N ASN A 111 4.95 12.06 -7.51
CA ASN A 111 3.51 12.27 -7.71
C ASN A 111 2.65 11.79 -6.53
N ASP A 112 3.26 11.41 -5.40
CA ASP A 112 2.50 11.09 -4.19
C ASP A 112 1.83 12.36 -3.66
N PRO A 113 0.51 12.35 -3.38
CA PRO A 113 -0.18 13.51 -2.83
C PRO A 113 0.18 13.80 -1.36
N ALA A 114 0.94 12.94 -0.69
CA ALA A 114 1.53 13.23 0.60
C ALA A 114 2.92 13.85 0.44
N GLY A 115 3.30 14.72 1.38
CA GLY A 115 4.68 15.19 1.48
C GLY A 115 5.58 14.05 1.93
N VAL A 116 6.47 13.57 1.06
CA VAL A 116 7.40 12.48 1.36
C VAL A 116 8.84 13.01 1.39
N ALA A 117 9.53 12.75 2.50
CA ALA A 117 10.96 12.98 2.65
C ALA A 117 11.69 11.66 2.91
N ASP A 118 12.77 11.43 2.17
CA ASP A 118 13.76 10.39 2.42
C ASP A 118 14.82 10.93 3.38
N LEU A 119 15.02 10.23 4.50
CA LEU A 119 15.86 10.66 5.60
C LEU A 119 17.02 9.69 5.81
N ARG A 120 18.20 10.25 6.05
CA ARG A 120 19.33 9.53 6.65
C ARG A 120 19.47 9.94 8.11
N TYR A 121 19.68 8.96 8.97
CA TYR A 121 19.90 9.17 10.40
C TYR A 121 21.38 8.96 10.73
N ASP A 122 22.08 10.06 11.00
CA ASP A 122 23.51 10.10 11.36
C ASP A 122 23.65 10.65 12.79
N ASP A 123 24.23 9.87 13.72
CA ASP A 123 24.64 10.35 15.06
C ASP A 123 23.61 11.23 15.82
N SER A 124 22.32 10.92 15.70
CA SER A 124 21.16 11.61 16.30
C SER A 124 20.58 12.79 15.51
N GLU A 125 20.98 12.96 14.26
CA GLU A 125 20.41 13.97 13.36
C GLU A 125 19.72 13.29 12.18
N LEU A 126 18.50 13.76 11.84
CA LEU A 126 17.76 13.34 10.66
C LEU A 126 18.02 14.33 9.54
N THR A 127 18.81 13.93 8.55
CA THR A 127 19.09 14.74 7.36
C THR A 127 18.21 14.28 6.21
N ILE A 128 17.60 15.22 5.52
CA ILE A 128 16.82 14.96 4.31
C ILE A 128 17.78 14.63 3.17
N GLU A 129 17.75 13.41 2.63
CA GLU A 129 18.49 13.07 1.41
C GLU A 129 17.73 13.46 0.15
N ARG A 130 16.40 13.30 0.16
CA ARG A 130 15.50 13.68 -0.94
C ARG A 130 14.13 14.07 -0.37
N ALA A 131 13.43 14.96 -1.06
CA ALA A 131 12.04 15.28 -0.77
C ALA A 131 11.27 15.41 -2.10
N ASN A 132 10.00 15.01 -2.09
CA ASN A 132 9.13 15.17 -3.26
C ASN A 132 8.61 16.62 -3.39
N GLU A 133 8.03 16.93 -4.54
CA GLU A 133 7.45 18.26 -4.81
C GLU A 133 6.43 18.69 -3.74
N GLU A 134 5.58 17.77 -3.29
CA GLU A 134 4.56 18.05 -2.26
C GLU A 134 5.18 18.43 -0.91
N PHE A 135 6.21 17.70 -0.45
CA PHE A 135 6.91 18.02 0.80
C PHE A 135 7.57 19.40 0.72
N CYS A 136 8.24 19.69 -0.39
CA CYS A 136 8.86 20.99 -0.62
C CYS A 136 7.80 22.11 -0.64
N GLY A 137 6.68 21.91 -1.31
CA GLY A 137 5.58 22.87 -1.34
C GLY A 137 4.94 23.14 0.03
N LEU A 138 4.99 22.15 0.94
CA LEU A 138 4.47 22.28 2.30
C LEU A 138 5.45 22.93 3.27
N PHE A 139 6.73 22.56 3.23
CA PHE A 139 7.65 22.89 4.34
C PHE A 139 8.86 23.72 3.93
N VAL A 140 9.09 23.95 2.63
CA VAL A 140 10.29 24.64 2.13
C VAL A 140 9.89 25.95 1.48
N ASP A 141 10.55 27.03 1.87
CA ASP A 141 10.27 28.35 1.33
C ASP A 141 10.93 28.56 -0.05
N GLY A 142 10.10 28.70 -1.08
CA GLY A 142 10.52 29.19 -2.40
C GLY A 142 11.47 28.25 -3.14
N ASP A 143 12.71 28.69 -3.37
CA ASP A 143 13.74 28.02 -4.18
C ASP A 143 14.85 27.40 -3.31
N GLU A 144 14.62 27.33 -1.99
CA GLU A 144 15.53 26.63 -1.07
C GLU A 144 15.46 25.11 -1.30
N SER A 145 16.57 24.43 -1.01
CA SER A 145 16.65 22.98 -1.14
C SER A 145 16.48 22.33 0.23
N ALA A 146 15.51 21.43 0.35
CA ALA A 146 15.40 20.55 1.52
C ALA A 146 16.58 19.58 1.64
N GLU A 147 17.22 19.21 0.52
CA GLU A 147 18.27 18.19 0.51
C GLU A 147 19.50 18.65 1.29
N GLY A 148 19.95 17.81 2.23
CA GLY A 148 21.07 18.08 3.12
C GLY A 148 20.71 18.89 4.37
N GLN A 149 19.46 19.38 4.49
CA GLN A 149 19.00 20.06 5.70
C GLN A 149 18.52 19.05 6.75
N SER A 150 18.54 19.47 8.01
CA SER A 150 17.95 18.72 9.11
C SER A 150 16.43 18.77 9.00
N LEU A 151 15.75 17.63 9.16
CA LEU A 151 14.29 17.57 9.14
C LEU A 151 13.68 18.52 10.17
N MET A 152 14.29 18.63 11.35
CA MET A 152 13.80 19.51 12.43
C MET A 152 14.00 20.99 12.14
N ALA A 153 14.88 21.34 11.20
CA ALA A 153 15.04 22.71 10.75
C ALA A 153 14.00 23.11 9.69
N VAL A 154 13.44 22.12 8.99
CA VAL A 154 12.47 22.31 7.90
C VAL A 154 11.03 22.16 8.40
N VAL A 155 10.79 21.20 9.29
CA VAL A 155 9.45 20.90 9.83
C VAL A 155 9.42 21.22 11.32
N ASP A 156 8.64 22.25 11.66
CA ASP A 156 8.38 22.65 13.05
C ASP A 156 7.35 21.69 13.67
N HIS A 157 7.84 20.72 14.45
CA HIS A 157 6.97 19.83 15.22
C HIS A 157 6.75 20.46 16.60
N ASP A 158 5.48 20.75 16.93
CA ASP A 158 5.10 21.35 18.22
C ASP A 158 5.40 20.44 19.46
N ASP A 159 5.89 19.21 19.27
CA ASP A 159 6.01 18.19 20.33
C ASP A 159 7.35 17.41 20.29
N GLU A 160 8.25 17.70 21.24
CA GLU A 160 9.54 17.01 21.43
C GLU A 160 9.38 15.49 21.61
N ALA A 161 8.26 15.01 22.16
CA ALA A 161 8.04 13.57 22.33
C ALA A 161 7.92 12.82 21.00
N VAL A 162 7.51 13.52 19.94
CA VAL A 162 7.45 12.96 18.58
C VAL A 162 8.87 12.70 18.06
N GLU A 163 9.81 13.61 18.30
CA GLU A 163 11.19 13.49 17.83
C GLU A 163 11.89 12.26 18.45
N ASP A 164 11.72 12.08 19.75
CA ASP A 164 12.24 10.93 20.50
C ASP A 164 11.62 9.62 19.98
N ALA A 165 10.30 9.60 19.79
CA ALA A 165 9.59 8.43 19.28
C ALA A 165 10.01 8.07 17.84
N VAL A 166 10.22 9.07 16.99
CA VAL A 166 10.73 8.88 15.61
C VAL A 166 12.14 8.31 15.63
N SER A 167 13.05 8.92 16.41
CA SER A 167 14.43 8.44 16.55
C SER A 167 14.49 7.01 17.07
N GLN A 168 13.66 6.70 18.08
CA GLN A 168 13.53 5.35 18.61
C GLN A 168 13.00 4.37 17.55
N ALA A 169 11.93 4.71 16.83
CA ALA A 169 11.33 3.86 15.81
C ALA A 169 12.30 3.54 14.66
N ILE A 170 13.13 4.51 14.26
CA ILE A 170 14.19 4.31 13.27
C ILE A 170 15.28 3.37 13.82
N GLY A 171 15.66 3.54 15.09
CA GLY A 171 16.60 2.67 15.79
C GLY A 171 16.10 1.22 15.90
N ASP A 172 14.83 1.05 16.26
CA ASP A 172 14.16 -0.23 16.46
C ASP A 172 13.68 -0.86 15.14
N ARG A 173 13.70 -0.09 14.04
CA ARG A 173 13.20 -0.45 12.70
C ARG A 173 11.72 -0.82 12.68
N GLU A 174 10.94 -0.09 13.46
CA GLU A 174 9.49 -0.24 13.51
C GLU A 174 8.79 0.92 12.80
N LEU A 175 7.66 0.61 12.17
CA LEU A 175 6.78 1.63 11.62
C LEU A 175 6.26 2.48 12.78
N TYR A 176 6.43 3.79 12.67
CA TYR A 176 5.83 4.75 13.60
C TYR A 176 4.78 5.57 12.88
N SER A 177 3.65 5.84 13.55
CA SER A 177 2.63 6.73 13.02
C SER A 177 1.94 7.48 14.14
N THR A 178 1.82 8.80 13.97
CA THR A 178 1.14 9.69 14.90
C THR A 178 0.52 10.86 14.15
N GLU A 179 -0.33 11.62 14.82
CA GLU A 179 -0.85 12.88 14.29
C GLU A 179 -0.04 14.01 14.91
N VAL A 180 0.42 14.93 14.05
CA VAL A 180 1.24 16.06 14.43
C VAL A 180 0.57 17.34 13.93
N VAL A 181 0.83 18.42 14.63
CA VAL A 181 0.50 19.77 14.17
C VAL A 181 1.81 20.40 13.75
N SER A 182 1.82 20.99 12.56
CA SER A 182 2.96 21.74 12.05
C SER A 182 2.48 23.12 11.61
N THR A 183 3.33 24.12 11.85
CA THR A 183 3.10 25.45 11.31
C THR A 183 3.71 25.51 9.90
N VAL A 184 2.88 25.82 8.91
CA VAL A 184 3.27 25.97 7.51
C VAL A 184 2.91 27.40 7.09
N GLY A 185 3.94 28.23 6.87
CA GLY A 185 3.78 29.68 6.69
C GLY A 185 3.08 30.31 7.91
N GLU A 186 1.89 30.88 7.70
CA GLU A 186 1.06 31.46 8.77
C GLU A 186 -0.03 30.51 9.29
N SER A 187 -0.20 29.34 8.67
CA SER A 187 -1.29 28.41 8.96
C SER A 187 -0.82 27.23 9.81
N ARG A 188 -1.70 26.76 10.70
CA ARG A 188 -1.50 25.50 11.44
C ARG A 188 -2.25 24.39 10.74
N LEU A 189 -1.51 23.38 10.29
CA LEU A 189 -2.06 22.23 9.59
C LEU A 189 -1.89 20.97 10.43
N PHE A 190 -2.84 20.05 10.28
CA PHE A 190 -2.81 18.74 10.92
C PHE A 190 -2.27 17.72 9.92
N PHE A 191 -1.22 17.00 10.31
CA PHE A 191 -0.63 15.96 9.50
C PHE A 191 -0.72 14.60 10.17
N LYS A 192 -1.01 13.56 9.39
CA LYS A 192 -0.71 12.19 9.77
C LYS A 192 0.74 11.91 9.38
N LEU A 193 1.63 11.88 10.37
CA LEU A 193 3.02 11.49 10.19
C LEU A 193 3.14 9.97 10.19
N ARG A 194 3.85 9.43 9.21
CA ARG A 194 4.29 8.02 9.17
C ARG A 194 5.77 7.96 8.90
N VAL A 195 6.51 7.30 9.77
CA VAL A 195 7.95 7.07 9.61
C VAL A 195 8.19 5.60 9.31
N VAL A 196 8.73 5.32 8.12
CA VAL A 196 8.95 3.98 7.59
C VAL A 196 10.45 3.73 7.47
N PRO A 197 11.08 3.04 8.43
CA PRO A 197 12.50 2.74 8.37
C PRO A 197 12.82 1.72 7.28
N TYR A 198 13.95 1.91 6.59
CA TYR A 198 14.46 1.02 5.56
C TYR A 198 16.00 0.99 5.55
N GLY A 199 16.61 0.06 4.79
CA GLY A 199 18.07 -0.09 4.70
C GLY A 199 18.63 -1.43 5.26
N ILE A 200 19.78 -1.85 4.73
CA ILE A 200 20.41 -3.15 5.01
C ILE A 200 21.66 -2.94 5.89
N GLY A 201 21.62 -3.40 7.14
CA GLY A 201 22.77 -3.36 8.07
C GLY A 201 22.65 -2.31 9.19
N THR A 202 23.36 -2.50 10.30
CA THR A 202 23.18 -1.72 11.54
C THR A 202 23.63 -0.27 11.48
N ASN A 203 24.42 0.09 10.47
CA ASN A 203 25.12 1.38 10.35
C ASN A 203 24.51 2.32 9.30
N ASP A 204 23.57 1.84 8.49
CA ASP A 204 22.85 2.64 7.49
C ASP A 204 21.38 2.69 7.91
N ARG A 205 21.04 3.73 8.67
CA ARG A 205 19.71 3.96 9.20
C ARG A 205 19.03 5.00 8.33
N ARG A 206 18.04 4.55 7.57
CA ARG A 206 17.26 5.39 6.66
C ARG A 206 15.79 5.25 6.99
N ALA A 207 15.02 6.27 6.69
CA ALA A 207 13.58 6.23 6.85
C ALA A 207 12.89 7.18 5.88
N PHE A 208 11.70 6.80 5.44
CA PHE A 208 10.80 7.76 4.81
C PHE A 208 9.93 8.40 5.89
N ALA A 209 9.87 9.73 5.92
CA ALA A 209 8.81 10.45 6.62
C ALA A 209 7.73 10.86 5.61
N ILE A 210 6.49 10.50 5.90
CA ILE A 210 5.33 10.76 5.05
C ILE A 210 4.38 11.64 5.87
N TYR A 211 4.10 12.83 5.36
CA TYR A 211 3.18 13.81 5.91
C TYR A 211 1.93 13.85 5.06
N THR A 212 0.83 13.29 5.56
CA THR A 212 -0.48 13.39 4.90
C THR A 212 -1.29 14.49 5.57
N ASP A 213 -1.65 15.54 4.83
CA ASP A 213 -2.55 16.58 5.35
C ASP A 213 -3.93 15.98 5.67
N ILE A 214 -4.35 16.12 6.92
CA ILE A 214 -5.64 15.66 7.43
C ILE A 214 -6.46 16.82 7.99
N THR A 215 -6.11 18.07 7.66
CA THR A 215 -6.76 19.29 8.16
C THR A 215 -8.23 19.32 7.77
N GLU A 216 -8.56 19.11 6.50
CA GLU A 216 -9.96 19.08 6.03
C GLU A 216 -10.75 17.93 6.68
N LEU A 217 -10.10 16.76 6.84
CA LEU A 217 -10.70 15.61 7.49
C LEU A 217 -11.02 15.91 8.96
N ARG A 218 -10.10 16.53 9.69
CA ARG A 218 -10.27 16.96 11.09
C ARG A 218 -11.39 17.99 11.21
N GLN A 219 -11.38 19.03 10.38
CA GLN A 219 -12.43 20.06 10.39
C GLN A 219 -13.81 19.48 10.10
N THR A 220 -13.91 18.58 9.12
CA THR A 220 -15.17 17.90 8.80
C THR A 220 -15.64 17.02 9.95
N GLN A 221 -14.72 16.30 10.60
CA GLN A 221 -15.03 15.46 11.75
C GLN A 221 -15.51 16.31 12.94
N GLU A 222 -14.83 17.40 13.27
CA GLU A 222 -15.23 18.31 14.35
C GLU A 222 -16.58 18.98 14.06
N GLN A 223 -16.83 19.39 12.81
CA GLN A 223 -18.12 19.94 12.39
C GLN A 223 -19.24 18.91 12.53
N LEU A 224 -18.98 17.66 12.15
CA LEU A 224 -19.95 16.58 12.29
C LEU A 224 -20.25 16.30 13.76
N GLU A 225 -19.22 16.21 14.61
CA GLU A 225 -19.38 16.01 16.05
C GLU A 225 -20.20 17.13 16.69
N ALA A 226 -19.92 18.39 16.34
CA ALA A 226 -20.69 19.54 16.82
C ALA A 226 -22.15 19.51 16.34
N GLN A 227 -22.42 19.10 15.09
CA GLN A 227 -23.79 18.96 14.59
C GLN A 227 -24.55 17.82 15.28
N MET A 228 -23.87 16.70 15.57
CA MET A 228 -24.46 15.59 16.32
C MET A 228 -24.83 16.02 17.74
N GLU A 229 -23.96 16.77 18.42
CA GLU A 229 -24.24 17.33 19.74
C GLU A 229 -25.42 18.31 19.71
N GLN A 230 -25.45 19.23 18.74
CA GLN A 230 -26.58 20.16 18.57
C GLN A 230 -27.90 19.43 18.27
N LEU A 231 -27.86 18.37 17.47
CA LEU A 231 -29.03 17.57 17.16
C LEU A 231 -29.53 16.81 18.39
N ALA A 232 -28.62 16.27 19.19
CA ALA A 232 -28.96 15.61 20.45
C ALA A 232 -29.60 16.60 21.44
N GLU A 233 -28.99 17.77 21.63
CA GLU A 233 -29.54 18.81 22.50
C GLU A 233 -30.91 19.32 22.01
N SER A 234 -31.07 19.51 20.70
CA SER A 234 -32.35 19.91 20.12
C SER A 234 -33.43 18.84 20.32
N ASN A 235 -33.06 17.56 20.24
CA ASN A 235 -33.99 16.46 20.48
C ASN A 235 -34.43 16.45 21.95
N ASP A 236 -33.49 16.54 22.89
CA ASP A 236 -33.79 16.60 24.32
C ASP A 236 -34.70 17.79 24.66
N ARG A 237 -34.44 18.96 24.08
CA ARG A 237 -35.29 20.16 24.25
C ARG A 237 -36.70 19.95 23.68
N LEU A 238 -36.83 19.31 22.51
CA LEU A 238 -38.13 19.00 21.91
C LEU A 238 -38.93 18.04 22.78
N GLN A 239 -38.27 17.02 23.36
CA GLN A 239 -38.90 16.08 24.27
C GLN A 239 -39.37 16.75 25.56
N GLN A 240 -38.54 17.61 26.14
CA GLN A 240 -38.91 18.37 27.33
C GLN A 240 -40.09 19.30 27.04
N PHE A 241 -40.09 19.97 25.88
CA PHE A 241 -41.20 20.81 25.46
C PHE A 241 -42.49 20.00 25.29
N ALA A 242 -42.45 18.88 24.58
CA ALA A 242 -43.60 18.00 24.38
C ALA A 242 -44.15 17.48 25.73
N TYR A 243 -43.27 17.10 26.65
CA TYR A 243 -43.65 16.65 27.99
C TYR A 243 -44.36 17.74 28.81
N ILE A 244 -43.78 18.94 28.89
CA ILE A 244 -44.36 20.07 29.64
C ILE A 244 -45.70 20.49 29.01
N ALA A 245 -45.72 20.68 27.69
CA ALA A 245 -46.93 21.11 26.99
C ALA A 245 -48.08 20.10 27.17
N SER A 246 -47.78 18.79 27.13
CA SER A 246 -48.80 17.76 27.32
C SER A 246 -49.35 17.75 28.75
N HIS A 247 -48.48 17.87 29.76
CA HIS A 247 -48.91 18.00 31.15
C HIS A 247 -49.81 19.22 31.34
N ASP A 248 -49.42 20.37 30.78
CA ASP A 248 -50.18 21.62 30.90
C ASP A 248 -51.51 21.59 30.14
N LEU A 249 -51.64 20.73 29.12
CA LEU A 249 -52.89 20.51 28.38
C LEU A 249 -53.80 19.46 29.02
N GLN A 250 -53.24 18.45 29.69
CA GLN A 250 -54.02 17.42 30.40
C GLN A 250 -54.82 18.00 31.57
N GLU A 251 -54.24 18.93 32.32
CA GLU A 251 -54.90 19.56 33.47
C GLU A 251 -56.24 20.25 33.10
N PRO A 252 -56.29 21.17 32.11
CA PRO A 252 -57.56 21.78 31.70
C PRO A 252 -58.52 20.80 31.06
N LEU A 253 -58.05 19.80 30.29
CA LEU A 253 -58.92 18.76 29.72
C LEU A 253 -59.59 17.93 30.81
N ARG A 254 -58.85 17.54 31.85
CA ARG A 254 -59.39 16.83 33.01
C ARG A 254 -60.44 17.65 33.74
N MET A 255 -60.19 18.95 33.89
CA MET A 255 -61.17 19.87 34.49
C MET A 255 -62.46 19.95 33.67
N VAL A 256 -62.36 20.07 32.34
CA VAL A 256 -63.53 20.08 31.44
C VAL A 256 -64.34 18.79 31.58
N SER A 257 -63.69 17.61 31.49
CA SER A 257 -64.37 16.33 31.67
C SER A 257 -65.04 16.21 33.05
N SER A 258 -64.38 16.67 34.12
CA SER A 258 -64.93 16.62 35.48
C SER A 258 -66.15 17.53 35.66
N TYR A 259 -66.15 18.73 35.08
CA TYR A 259 -67.32 19.62 35.14
C TYR A 259 -68.48 19.10 34.29
N MET A 260 -68.20 18.53 33.11
CA MET A 260 -69.24 17.89 32.29
C MET A 260 -69.88 16.71 33.05
N SER A 261 -69.07 15.88 33.72
CA SER A 261 -69.57 14.76 34.53
C SER A 261 -70.44 15.25 35.71
N LEU A 262 -70.03 16.33 36.38
CA LEU A 262 -70.81 16.92 37.47
C LEU A 262 -72.17 17.47 36.98
N LEU A 263 -72.17 18.15 35.83
CA LEU A 263 -73.40 18.65 35.20
C LEU A 263 -74.34 17.51 34.80
N GLU A 264 -73.80 16.42 34.25
CA GLU A 264 -74.56 15.23 33.91
C GLU A 264 -75.15 14.57 35.17
N ASP A 265 -74.39 14.43 36.26
CA ASP A 265 -74.84 13.77 37.49
C ASP A 265 -75.87 14.60 38.29
N GLU A 266 -75.66 15.91 38.41
CA GLU A 266 -76.46 16.77 39.31
C GLU A 266 -77.72 17.33 38.64
N TYR A 267 -77.70 17.53 37.31
CA TYR A 267 -78.80 18.17 36.58
C TYR A 267 -79.45 17.27 35.53
N ARG A 268 -79.15 15.97 35.50
CA ARG A 268 -79.67 15.03 34.47
C ARG A 268 -81.17 15.17 34.23
N ASP A 269 -81.95 15.15 35.31
CA ASP A 269 -83.41 15.15 35.26
C ASP A 269 -83.99 16.55 34.95
N ASP A 270 -83.18 17.60 35.05
CA ASP A 270 -83.53 19.00 34.77
C ASP A 270 -83.10 19.46 33.36
N LEU A 271 -82.25 18.68 32.68
CA LEU A 271 -81.76 18.95 31.33
C LEU A 271 -82.66 18.30 30.28
N ASP A 272 -82.95 19.02 29.20
CA ASP A 272 -83.63 18.45 28.04
C ASP A 272 -82.69 17.52 27.24
N ASP A 273 -83.28 16.72 26.36
CA ASP A 273 -82.55 15.72 25.58
C ASP A 273 -81.41 16.35 24.75
N GLU A 274 -81.61 17.59 24.27
CA GLU A 274 -80.64 18.32 23.46
C GLU A 274 -79.45 18.82 24.29
N ALA A 275 -79.68 19.32 25.51
CA ALA A 275 -78.61 19.70 26.44
C ALA A 275 -77.79 18.50 26.92
N GLN A 276 -78.43 17.35 27.15
CA GLN A 276 -77.72 16.10 27.48
C GLN A 276 -76.80 15.67 26.33
N GLU A 277 -77.28 15.74 25.08
CA GLU A 277 -76.47 15.42 23.89
C GLU A 277 -75.26 16.36 23.74
N TYR A 278 -75.41 17.66 24.04
CA TYR A 278 -74.28 18.61 24.04
C TYR A 278 -73.23 18.31 25.10
N ILE A 279 -73.65 17.92 26.32
CA ILE A 279 -72.73 17.52 27.39
C ILE A 279 -71.97 16.26 26.99
N ASP A 280 -72.66 15.25 26.44
CA ASP A 280 -72.05 14.03 25.94
C ASP A 280 -71.00 14.32 24.86
N PHE A 281 -71.30 15.20 23.90
CA PHE A 281 -70.33 15.59 22.88
C PHE A 281 -69.10 16.29 23.47
N ALA A 282 -69.30 17.19 24.43
CA ALA A 282 -68.20 17.91 25.08
C ALA A 282 -67.31 16.98 25.92
N ALA A 283 -67.91 16.06 26.68
CA ALA A 283 -67.21 15.07 27.49
C ALA A 283 -66.37 14.11 26.62
N ASN A 284 -66.98 13.53 25.59
CA ASN A 284 -66.29 12.66 24.63
C ASN A 284 -65.19 13.42 23.86
N GLY A 285 -65.42 14.70 23.55
CA GLY A 285 -64.41 15.54 22.91
C GLY A 285 -63.18 15.78 23.79
N ALA A 286 -63.40 16.03 25.10
CA ALA A 286 -62.32 16.22 26.06
C ALA A 286 -61.52 14.93 26.30
N GLU A 287 -62.17 13.78 26.37
CA GLU A 287 -61.51 12.47 26.51
C GLU A 287 -60.66 12.14 25.28
N ARG A 288 -61.20 12.30 24.06
CA ARG A 288 -60.43 12.12 22.81
C ARG A 288 -59.21 13.03 22.70
N MET A 289 -59.28 14.25 23.23
CA MET A 289 -58.14 15.15 23.26
C MET A 289 -57.06 14.68 24.25
N GLN A 290 -57.44 14.08 25.38
CA GLN A 290 -56.48 13.48 26.32
C GLN A 290 -55.76 12.29 25.67
N ASP A 291 -56.51 11.38 25.04
CA ASP A 291 -55.93 10.22 24.34
C ASP A 291 -54.94 10.64 23.24
N MET A 292 -55.30 11.67 22.45
CA MET A 292 -54.44 12.18 21.40
C MET A 292 -53.13 12.78 21.94
N VAL A 293 -53.19 13.47 23.07
CA VAL A 293 -52.00 14.03 23.74
C VAL A 293 -51.09 12.90 24.24
N ASP A 294 -51.67 11.86 24.82
CA ASP A 294 -50.93 10.68 25.32
C ASP A 294 -50.26 9.90 24.19
N GLU A 295 -50.94 9.70 23.07
CA GLU A 295 -50.38 9.04 21.88
C GLU A 295 -49.20 9.82 21.29
N LEU A 296 -49.29 11.16 21.27
CA LEU A 296 -48.25 12.03 20.72
C LEU A 296 -46.98 12.02 21.59
N LEU A 297 -47.15 11.95 22.92
CA LEU A 297 -46.06 11.75 23.87
C LEU A 297 -45.37 10.41 23.69
N ALA A 298 -46.15 9.33 23.53
CA ALA A 298 -45.63 7.99 23.32
C ALA A 298 -44.76 7.92 22.05
N TYR A 299 -45.23 8.53 20.95
CA TYR A 299 -44.47 8.61 19.70
C TYR A 299 -43.14 9.36 19.87
N SER A 300 -43.13 10.52 20.55
CA SER A 300 -41.90 11.30 20.78
C SER A 300 -40.84 10.60 21.66
N ARG A 301 -41.24 9.60 22.45
CA ARG A 301 -40.32 8.81 23.29
C ARG A 301 -39.67 7.65 22.52
N VAL A 302 -40.41 6.99 21.63
CA VAL A 302 -39.95 5.78 20.92
C VAL A 302 -38.88 6.07 19.86
N GLU A 303 -38.95 7.19 19.14
CA GLU A 303 -37.90 7.56 18.15
C GLU A 303 -36.50 7.74 18.80
N THR A 304 -36.44 8.12 20.07
CA THR A 304 -35.18 8.40 20.76
C THR A 304 -34.57 7.15 21.38
N GLU A 305 -35.38 6.20 21.88
CA GLU A 305 -34.86 4.91 22.37
C GLU A 305 -34.28 4.06 21.22
N GLU A 306 -34.88 4.07 20.02
CA GLU A 306 -34.32 3.40 18.85
C GLU A 306 -33.01 4.04 18.35
N ARG A 307 -32.87 5.38 18.44
CA ARG A 307 -31.63 6.08 18.07
C ARG A 307 -30.48 5.82 19.07
N VAL A 308 -30.75 5.89 20.37
CA VAL A 308 -29.75 5.61 21.42
C VAL A 308 -29.29 4.14 21.37
N HIS A 309 -30.17 3.20 20.99
CA HIS A 309 -29.78 1.81 20.77
C HIS A 309 -28.97 1.58 19.50
N ARG A 310 -29.15 2.40 18.45
CA ARG A 310 -28.36 2.32 17.22
C ARG A 310 -26.93 2.86 17.43
N ASP A 311 -26.78 4.00 18.09
CA ASP A 311 -25.47 4.59 18.41
C ASP A 311 -24.60 3.69 19.30
N ARG A 312 -25.21 2.97 20.25
CA ARG A 312 -24.48 1.99 21.09
C ARG A 312 -24.01 0.76 20.31
N ARG A 313 -24.74 0.33 19.27
CA ARG A 313 -24.30 -0.79 18.43
C ARG A 313 -23.12 -0.41 17.53
N ASP A 314 -23.14 0.79 16.95
CA ASP A 314 -22.03 1.27 16.12
C ASP A 314 -20.79 1.66 16.94
N SER A 315 -20.97 2.16 18.16
CA SER A 315 -19.87 2.44 19.10
C SER A 315 -19.25 1.16 19.69
N GLY A 316 -20.05 0.10 19.86
CA GLY A 316 -19.58 -1.22 20.30
C GLY A 316 -18.86 -2.01 19.21
N ALA A 317 -19.30 -1.89 17.96
CA ALA A 317 -18.70 -2.59 16.82
C ALA A 317 -17.28 -2.12 16.47
N ARG A 318 -16.88 -0.90 16.89
CA ARG A 318 -15.50 -0.41 16.72
C ARG A 318 -14.50 -0.91 17.78
N ARG A 319 -14.97 -1.47 18.91
CA ARG A 319 -14.09 -1.98 19.99
C ARG A 319 -13.62 -3.42 19.81
N ASP A 320 -14.27 -4.20 18.93
CA ASP A 320 -13.97 -5.62 18.70
C ASP A 320 -13.16 -5.90 17.42
N ALA A 321 -12.52 -4.89 16.83
CA ALA A 321 -11.48 -5.15 15.84
C ALA A 321 -10.32 -5.89 16.55
N PRO A 322 -9.92 -7.10 16.11
CA PRO A 322 -8.88 -7.84 16.81
C PRO A 322 -7.56 -7.09 16.65
N GLU A 323 -7.05 -6.56 17.76
CA GLU A 323 -5.65 -6.16 17.87
C GLU A 323 -4.80 -7.34 17.37
N SER A 324 -4.13 -7.11 16.24
CA SER A 324 -3.18 -8.03 15.65
C SER A 324 -2.03 -8.23 16.62
N ARG A 325 -2.17 -9.21 17.52
CA ARG A 325 -1.09 -9.70 18.38
C ARG A 325 0.03 -10.23 17.49
N THR A 326 1.08 -9.46 17.37
CA THR A 326 2.41 -9.91 16.94
C THR A 326 2.84 -11.09 17.82
N PRO A 327 3.26 -12.25 17.24
CA PRO A 327 3.70 -13.37 18.04
C PRO A 327 5.13 -13.13 18.54
N HIS A 328 5.23 -12.77 19.82
CA HIS A 328 6.50 -12.74 20.55
C HIS A 328 7.08 -14.16 20.61
N ARG A 329 8.10 -14.44 19.79
CA ARG A 329 8.83 -15.72 19.80
C ARG A 329 9.86 -15.71 20.93
N GLY A 330 9.43 -16.06 22.14
CA GLY A 330 10.28 -16.32 23.31
C GLY A 330 10.46 -17.82 23.55
N GLY A 331 11.71 -18.29 23.56
CA GLY A 331 12.06 -19.70 23.53
C GLY A 331 11.97 -20.50 24.83
N ARG A 332 12.15 -21.82 24.63
CA ARG A 332 12.59 -22.87 25.57
C ARG A 332 11.70 -23.16 26.79
N ARG A 333 11.14 -24.38 26.78
CA ARG A 333 11.43 -25.39 27.81
C ARG A 333 11.14 -26.81 27.31
N HIS A 334 12.23 -27.54 27.11
CA HIS A 334 12.26 -28.99 27.12
C HIS A 334 11.77 -29.51 28.48
N ARG A 335 10.76 -30.39 28.50
CA ARG A 335 10.81 -31.67 29.25
C ARG A 335 9.55 -32.52 29.07
N ASN A 336 9.85 -33.80 28.82
CA ASN A 336 9.20 -35.01 29.35
C ASN A 336 8.18 -35.78 28.50
N ARG A 337 8.68 -36.94 28.05
CA ARG A 337 8.16 -38.31 28.25
C ARG A 337 6.74 -38.64 27.78
N ARG A 338 6.70 -39.50 26.76
CA ARG A 338 6.15 -40.88 26.70
C ARG A 338 6.35 -41.32 25.23
N GLY A 339 6.90 -42.47 24.87
CA GLY A 339 6.81 -43.80 25.47
C GLY A 339 5.98 -44.68 24.52
N ALA A 340 6.63 -45.71 23.97
CA ALA A 340 6.06 -46.86 23.22
C ALA A 340 5.75 -46.68 21.73
N ALA A 341 6.54 -47.35 20.88
CA ALA A 341 6.06 -48.52 20.14
C ALA A 341 7.24 -49.22 19.43
N ASP A 342 7.42 -50.48 19.80
CA ASP A 342 8.41 -51.44 19.34
C ASP A 342 8.16 -51.81 17.86
N ARG A 343 9.24 -51.89 17.07
CA ARG A 343 9.26 -52.35 15.68
C ARG A 343 10.36 -53.41 15.57
N ARG A 344 10.00 -54.69 15.50
CA ARG A 344 10.80 -55.73 14.83
C ARG A 344 9.90 -56.82 14.25
N GLY A 345 10.03 -57.05 12.95
CA GLY A 345 9.33 -58.10 12.22
C GLY A 345 9.42 -57.92 10.71
N ARG A 346 10.59 -58.22 10.14
CA ARG A 346 10.79 -58.65 8.74
C ARG A 346 11.05 -60.17 8.80
N PRO A 347 11.08 -60.94 7.69
CA PRO A 347 10.90 -60.60 6.27
C PRO A 347 9.98 -61.59 5.50
N GLU A 348 9.66 -61.33 4.22
CA GLU A 348 9.88 -62.30 3.12
C GLU A 348 9.50 -61.76 1.74
N SER A 349 10.19 -62.30 0.75
CA SER A 349 10.26 -61.95 -0.66
C SER A 349 9.27 -62.77 -1.52
N ALA A 350 8.63 -62.13 -2.51
CA ALA A 350 8.32 -62.76 -3.81
C ALA A 350 7.74 -61.73 -4.81
N ARG A 351 8.40 -61.58 -5.98
CA ARG A 351 7.79 -61.19 -7.28
C ARG A 351 6.88 -62.34 -7.75
N PRO A 352 5.95 -62.24 -8.75
CA PRO A 352 6.03 -61.41 -9.97
C PRO A 352 4.67 -60.87 -10.51
N GLY A 353 4.68 -60.22 -11.69
CA GLY A 353 3.52 -60.23 -12.60
C GLY A 353 3.15 -58.90 -13.27
N VAL A 354 3.52 -58.78 -14.55
CA VAL A 354 3.06 -57.78 -15.55
C VAL A 354 1.57 -58.03 -15.88
N PRO A 355 0.78 -56.99 -16.24
CA PRO A 355 0.29 -56.93 -17.63
C PRO A 355 0.14 -55.49 -18.20
N GLU A 356 0.73 -55.24 -19.37
CA GLU A 356 0.04 -54.54 -20.49
C GLU A 356 -0.86 -55.59 -21.19
N PRO A 357 -1.86 -55.28 -22.07
CA PRO A 357 -1.96 -54.09 -22.95
C PRO A 357 -3.40 -53.56 -23.18
N ARG A 358 -3.53 -52.46 -23.95
CA ARG A 358 -4.26 -52.43 -25.25
C ARG A 358 -4.30 -51.03 -25.86
N ARG A 359 -3.54 -50.87 -26.94
CA ARG A 359 -3.84 -49.96 -28.04
C ARG A 359 -4.97 -50.55 -28.87
N GLU A 360 -5.88 -49.73 -29.39
CA GLU A 360 -6.41 -49.90 -30.75
C GLU A 360 -6.82 -48.55 -31.35
N ARG A 361 -6.24 -48.28 -32.53
CA ARG A 361 -6.77 -47.55 -33.71
C ARG A 361 -7.12 -46.06 -33.50
N ASN A 362 -6.52 -45.11 -34.21
CA ASN A 362 -5.99 -45.09 -35.58
C ASN A 362 -4.71 -44.25 -35.67
#